data_AF-A0A3D3F345-F1
#
_entry.id   AF-A0A3D3F345-F1
#
_cell.length_a   1.000
_cell.length_b   1.000
_cell.length_c   1.000
_cell.angle_alpha   90.00
_cell.angle_beta   90.00
_cell.angle_gamma   90.00
#
_symmetry.space_group_name_H-M   'P 1'
#
loop_
_entity.id
_entity.type
_entity.pdbx_description
1 polymer ?
#
loop_
_entity_poly.entity_id
_entity_poly.type
_entity_poly.pdbx_seq_one_letter_code
_entity_poly.pdbx_strand_id
1 'polypeptide(L)' 'RKDGRISDAVVLRGADPLLDAEALRLVNVMPEWIPGKLKKQPVNVLFTLPVVFSLQK' A
#
# COMPACT_ATOMS: atom_id res chain seq x y z
N ARG A 1 -14.15 -1.93 4.82
CA ARG A 1 -13.70 -3.32 4.56
C ARG A 1 -12.92 -3.81 5.75
N LYS A 2 -13.33 -4.97 6.28
CA LYS A 2 -12.85 -5.50 7.56
C LYS A 2 -11.88 -6.67 7.34
N ASP A 3 -11.45 -6.84 6.09
CA ASP A 3 -10.96 -8.10 5.54
C ASP A 3 -9.47 -8.00 5.17
N GLY A 4 -8.79 -6.90 5.53
CA GLY A 4 -7.36 -6.73 5.26
C GLY A 4 -6.97 -6.43 3.82
N ARG A 5 -7.94 -6.42 2.90
CA ARG A 5 -7.68 -6.12 1.48
C ARG A 5 -7.33 -4.66 1.27
N ILE A 6 -6.28 -4.46 0.48
CA ILE A 6 -5.86 -3.16 -0.02
C ILE A 6 -6.85 -2.73 -1.10
N SER A 7 -7.28 -1.48 -1.06
CA SER A 7 -8.07 -0.85 -2.12
C SER A 7 -7.62 0.58 -2.33
N ASP A 8 -7.88 1.11 -3.51
CA ASP A 8 -7.68 2.53 -3.83
C ASP A 8 -6.22 3.00 -3.64
N ALA A 9 -5.27 2.14 -4.01
CA ALA A 9 -3.84 2.47 -3.96
C ALA A 9 -3.50 3.61 -4.93
N VAL A 10 -2.86 4.66 -4.41
CA VAL A 10 -2.46 5.85 -5.18
C VAL A 10 -1.00 6.22 -4.88
N VAL A 11 -0.31 6.74 -5.88
CA VAL A 11 1.02 7.32 -5.72
C VAL A 11 0.88 8.77 -5.33
N LEU A 12 1.29 9.12 -4.11
CA LEU A 12 1.25 10.50 -3.61
C LEU A 12 2.43 11.34 -4.11
N ARG A 13 3.62 10.73 -4.17
CA ARG A 13 4.85 11.35 -4.67
C ARG A 13 5.61 10.34 -5.52
N GLY A 14 5.55 10.54 -6.81
CA GLY A 14 6.27 9.72 -7.79
C GLY A 14 7.69 10.22 -8.03
N ALA A 15 8.57 9.31 -8.44
CA ALA A 15 9.93 9.64 -8.86
C ALA A 15 10.10 9.47 -10.38
N ASP A 16 9.57 8.37 -10.92
CA ASP A 16 9.60 8.04 -12.34
C ASP A 16 8.34 7.22 -12.69
N PRO A 17 7.67 7.46 -13.84
CA PRO A 17 6.45 6.74 -14.21
C PRO A 17 6.58 5.21 -14.22
N LEU A 18 7.75 4.66 -14.58
CA LEU A 18 7.98 3.22 -14.58
C LEU A 18 8.08 2.67 -13.16
N LEU A 19 8.75 3.40 -12.27
CA LEU A 19 8.86 3.03 -10.86
C LEU A 19 7.51 3.15 -10.14
N ASP A 20 6.72 4.16 -10.50
CA ASP A 20 5.38 4.39 -9.95
C ASP A 20 4.42 3.26 -10.35
N ALA A 21 4.45 2.84 -11.62
CA ALA A 21 3.67 1.71 -12.11
C ALA A 21 4.02 0.41 -11.39
N GLU A 22 5.32 0.17 -11.17
CA GLU A 22 5.79 -1.01 -10.44
C GLU A 22 5.43 -0.94 -8.95
N ALA A 23 5.53 0.24 -8.31
CA ALA A 23 5.11 0.43 -6.93
C ALA A 23 3.61 0.13 -6.75
N LEU A 24 2.76 0.60 -7.66
CA LEU A 24 1.32 0.28 -7.66
C LEU A 24 1.08 -1.21 -7.87
N ARG A 25 1.80 -1.85 -8.79
CA ARG A 25 1.70 -3.29 -9.02
C ARG A 25 2.04 -4.07 -7.76
N LEU A 26 3.15 -3.74 -7.09
CA LEU A 26 3.60 -4.38 -5.86
C LEU A 26 2.57 -4.24 -4.75
N VAL A 27 2.04 -3.03 -4.52
CA VAL A 27 1.02 -2.78 -3.50
C VAL A 27 -0.25 -3.60 -3.76
N ASN A 28 -0.67 -3.74 -5.02
CA ASN A 28 -1.86 -4.51 -5.37
C ASN A 28 -1.70 -6.04 -5.24
N VAL A 29 -0.47 -6.56 -5.29
CA VAL A 29 -0.20 -8.00 -5.14
C VAL A 29 0.22 -8.40 -3.72
N MET A 30 0.29 -7.45 -2.79
CA MET A 30 0.61 -7.74 -1.39
C MET A 30 -0.44 -8.65 -0.76
N PRO A 31 -0.06 -9.48 0.22
CA PRO A 31 -1.00 -10.30 0.97
C PRO A 31 -1.98 -9.42 1.75
N GLU A 32 -3.07 -10.03 2.24
CA GLU A 32 -4.04 -9.33 3.09
C GLU A 32 -3.35 -8.77 4.34
N TRP A 33 -3.55 -7.48 4.59
CA TRP A 33 -2.98 -6.78 5.74
C TRP A 33 -3.84 -7.01 6.99
N ILE A 34 -3.24 -6.81 8.17
CA ILE A 34 -4.00 -6.81 9.41
C ILE A 34 -4.81 -5.51 9.45
N PRO A 35 -6.16 -5.56 9.46
CA PRO A 35 -6.97 -4.35 9.52
C PRO A 35 -6.75 -3.62 10.84
N GLY A 36 -6.78 -2.29 10.79
CA GLY A 36 -6.76 -1.46 12.00
C GLY A 36 -7.93 -1.80 12.91
N LYS A 37 -7.74 -1.69 14.23
CA LYS A 37 -8.79 -1.97 15.21
C LYS A 37 -9.10 -0.72 16.02
N LEU A 38 -10.36 -0.29 16.01
CA LEU A 38 -10.87 0.76 16.89
C LEU A 38 -11.90 0.14 17.84
N LYS A 39 -11.69 0.25 19.15
CA LYS A 39 -12.57 -0.35 20.17
C LYS A 39 -12.90 -1.83 19.90
N LYS A 40 -11.87 -2.62 19.54
CA LYS A 40 -11.96 -4.04 19.15
C LYS A 40 -12.70 -4.34 17.83
N GLN A 41 -13.17 -3.33 17.10
CA GLN A 41 -13.81 -3.50 15.81
C GLN A 41 -12.81 -3.22 14.68
N PRO A 42 -12.73 -4.06 13.64
CA PRO A 42 -11.92 -3.78 12.47
C PRO A 42 -12.47 -2.58 11.70
N VAL A 43 -11.59 -1.65 11.37
CA VAL A 43 -11.90 -0.39 10.68
C VAL A 43 -11.02 -0.21 9.45
N ASN A 44 -11.53 0.54 8.47
CA ASN A 44 -10.73 1.02 7.35
C ASN A 44 -9.73 2.07 7.84
N VAL A 45 -8.48 1.95 7.37
CA VAL A 45 -7.42 2.91 7.69
C VAL A 45 -6.79 3.36 6.39
N LEU A 46 -6.56 4.68 6.28
CA LEU A 46 -5.72 5.23 5.24
C LEU A 46 -4.27 5.14 5.69
N PHE A 47 -3.43 4.44 4.93
CA PHE A 47 -2.03 4.23 5.26
C PHE A 47 -1.14 4.72 4.12
N THR A 48 -0.04 5.41 4.45
CA THR A 48 0.97 5.84 3.48
C THR A 48 2.20 4.96 3.65
N LEU A 49 2.50 4.13 2.65
CA LEU A 49 3.66 3.26 2.63
C LEU A 49 4.80 3.94 1.86
N PRO A 50 5.98 4.21 2.47
CA PRO A 50 7.14 4.68 1.73
C PRO A 50 7.76 3.52 0.93
N VAL A 51 7.85 3.67 -0.39
CA VAL A 51 8.53 2.74 -1.29
C VAL A 51 9.85 3.37 -1.72
N VAL A 52 10.97 2.74 -1.36
CA VAL A 52 12.32 3.23 -1.69
C VAL A 52 12.96 2.25 -2.66
N PHE A 53 13.26 2.73 -3.87
CA PHE A 53 14.00 1.97 -4.86
C PHE A 53 15.50 2.19 -4.65
N SER A 54 16.27 1.11 -4.61
CA SER A 54 17.73 1.14 -4.58
C SER A 54 18.26 0.25 -5.69
N LEU A 55 19.20 0.77 -6.47
CA LEU A 55 19.91 -0.03 -7.46
C LEU A 55 20.91 -0.92 -6.72
N GLN A 56 20.79 -2.23 -6.91
CA GLN A 56 21.83 -3.15 -6.48
C GLN A 56 23.05 -2.94 -7.37
N LYS A 57 24.21 -2.73 -6.74
CA LYS A 57 25.49 -2.51 -7.40
C LYS A 57 26.10 -3.84 -7.85
#